data_AF-A0A7C1YGK0-F1
#
_entry.id   AF-A0A7C1YGK0-F1
#
_cell.length_a   1.000
_cell.length_b   1.000
_cell.length_c   1.000
_cell.angle_alpha   90.00
_cell.angle_beta   90.00
_cell.angle_gamma   90.00
#
_symmetry.space_group_name_H-M   'P 1'
#
loop_
_entity.id
_entity.type
_entity.pdbx_description
1 polymer ?
#
loop_
_entity_poly.entity_id
_entity_poly.type
_entity_poly.pdbx_seq_one_letter_code
_entity_poly.pdbx_strand_id
1 'polypeptide(L)'
;MTRNETLLQRLAYVVGNGMIFWFFSEYFFVNEGPAFTLIDNLATPDKLAWVLLEMLFWYGLVTSLFLLAVSYYRVHTISAIFLAGCIYGWAVEGLFIPVLYENIPASFIWPSAGHVLVDVLLGWYLIRVLLRKNNTLLTIVMAVLLGLAWGAWATWFWIGEGERRITPDEFTVFALFTSVIWISGTGLADRAGRLAFRPTRAEIVILLTLCALLFAYMTFAVGFLSVLILPLAGLVQYALYRNRKMEQRENIIRKLGAVQPGWSQYGYLLFTPVTAILTYDLIFDVQAVSPVKDLVVPALFLAGGGLFFYCLYQVMFPTPNNESVD
;
A
#
# COMPACT_ATOMS: atom_id res chain seq x y z
N MET A 1 33.14 4.97 2.88
CA MET A 1 32.67 4.70 4.25
C MET A 1 31.16 4.81 4.28
N THR A 2 30.45 3.68 4.40
CA THR A 2 28.98 3.69 4.50
C THR A 2 28.58 4.12 5.90
N ARG A 3 27.92 5.28 6.03
CA ARG A 3 27.33 5.74 7.28
C ARG A 3 26.36 4.64 7.76
N ASN A 4 26.58 4.07 8.94
CA ASN A 4 25.64 3.10 9.52
C ASN A 4 24.31 3.82 9.72
N GLU A 5 23.24 3.31 9.09
CA GLU A 5 21.89 3.76 9.39
C GLU A 5 21.59 3.52 10.87
N THR A 6 21.09 4.55 11.55
CA THR A 6 20.63 4.36 12.93
C THR A 6 19.32 3.57 12.91
N LEU A 7 19.05 2.82 13.98
CA LEU A 7 17.75 2.16 14.18
C LEU A 7 16.59 3.16 14.02
N LEU A 8 16.75 4.37 14.58
CA LEU A 8 15.76 5.43 14.48
C LEU A 8 15.45 5.83 13.02
N GLN A 9 16.45 5.89 12.14
CA GLN A 9 16.22 6.18 10.72
C GLN A 9 15.46 5.05 10.02
N ARG A 10 15.80 3.79 10.30
CA ARG A 10 15.08 2.64 9.73
C ARG A 10 13.62 2.62 10.22
N LEU A 11 13.39 2.87 11.50
CA LEU A 11 12.05 2.97 12.07
C LEU A 11 11.26 4.12 11.46
N ALA A 12 11.86 5.32 11.33
CA ALA A 12 11.22 6.45 10.65
C ALA A 12 10.86 6.12 9.20
N TYR A 13 11.73 5.40 8.49
CA TYR A 13 11.45 4.95 7.13
C TYR A 13 10.29 3.95 7.10
N VAL A 14 10.27 2.95 7.98
CA VAL A 14 9.15 2.00 8.11
C VAL A 14 7.85 2.72 8.44
N VAL A 15 7.85 3.62 9.43
CA VAL A 15 6.67 4.40 9.83
C VAL A 15 6.16 5.27 8.68
N GLY A 16 7.05 5.98 7.99
CA GLY A 16 6.66 6.82 6.85
C GLY A 16 6.01 6.01 5.73
N ASN A 17 6.61 4.88 5.35
CA ASN A 17 6.01 4.00 4.34
C ASN A 17 4.72 3.32 4.86
N GLY A 18 4.67 2.97 6.14
CA GLY A 18 3.49 2.39 6.78
C GLY A 18 2.30 3.33 6.76
N MET A 19 2.52 4.64 6.98
CA MET A 19 1.47 5.65 6.83
C MET A 19 0.96 5.80 5.39
N ILE A 20 1.84 5.61 4.38
CA ILE A 20 1.40 5.59 2.97
C ILE A 20 0.51 4.36 2.74
N PHE A 21 1.01 3.18 3.11
CA PHE A 21 0.29 1.93 2.92
C PHE A 21 -1.04 1.90 3.67
N TRP A 22 -1.06 2.37 4.91
CA TRP A 22 -2.26 2.51 5.73
C TRP A 22 -3.30 3.41 5.06
N PHE A 23 -2.89 4.59 4.60
CA PHE A 23 -3.82 5.50 3.93
C PHE A 23 -4.43 4.85 2.70
N PHE A 24 -3.61 4.26 1.81
CA PHE A 24 -4.14 3.70 0.58
C PHE A 24 -5.00 2.45 0.82
N SER A 25 -4.54 1.57 1.70
CA SER A 25 -5.20 0.29 1.98
C SER A 25 -6.51 0.44 2.77
N GLU A 26 -6.57 1.37 3.74
CA GLU A 26 -7.78 1.55 4.56
C GLU A 26 -8.61 2.77 4.16
N TYR A 27 -7.98 3.92 4.00
CA TYR A 27 -8.71 5.19 3.95
C TYR A 27 -9.04 5.66 2.54
N PHE A 28 -8.16 5.40 1.58
CA PHE A 28 -8.43 5.64 0.17
C PHE A 28 -9.44 4.62 -0.37
N PHE A 29 -9.31 3.35 0.02
CA PHE A 29 -10.31 2.31 -0.26
C PHE A 29 -11.62 2.49 0.51
N VAL A 30 -11.62 3.31 1.57
CA VAL A 30 -12.74 3.48 2.49
C VAL A 30 -13.20 2.14 3.04
N ASN A 31 -12.27 1.41 3.66
CA ASN A 31 -12.62 0.27 4.50
C ASN A 31 -13.46 0.79 5.67
N GLU A 32 -14.75 0.47 5.65
CA GLU A 32 -15.76 1.13 6.48
C GLU A 32 -15.49 0.92 7.97
N GLY A 33 -15.03 -0.27 8.38
CA GLY A 33 -14.70 -0.55 9.78
C GLY A 33 -13.63 0.40 10.32
N PRO A 34 -12.42 0.43 9.74
CA PRO A 34 -11.37 1.40 10.09
C PRO A 34 -11.77 2.86 9.92
N ALA A 35 -12.58 3.20 8.89
CA ALA A 35 -13.04 4.57 8.67
C ALA A 35 -13.99 5.05 9.78
N PHE A 36 -15.01 4.26 10.13
CA PHE A 36 -15.92 4.57 11.24
C PHE A 36 -15.20 4.55 12.58
N THR A 37 -14.30 3.59 12.80
CA THR A 37 -13.47 3.55 14.02
C THR A 37 -12.67 4.83 14.19
N LEU A 38 -12.11 5.37 13.11
CA LEU A 38 -11.42 6.65 13.16
C LEU A 38 -12.39 7.79 13.48
N ILE A 39 -13.46 7.94 12.68
CA ILE A 39 -14.44 9.03 12.80
C ILE A 39 -15.01 9.11 14.22
N ASP A 40 -15.45 7.97 14.76
CA ASP A 40 -16.10 7.88 16.07
C ASP A 40 -15.17 8.22 17.24
N ASN A 41 -13.86 8.16 17.02
CA ASN A 41 -12.85 8.44 18.03
C ASN A 41 -12.12 9.78 17.82
N LEU A 42 -12.43 10.57 16.78
CA LEU A 42 -11.78 11.87 16.55
C LEU A 42 -11.97 12.87 17.70
N ALA A 43 -13.09 12.77 18.42
CA ALA A 43 -13.40 13.63 19.56
C ALA A 43 -12.82 13.12 20.91
N THR A 44 -12.20 11.95 20.94
CA THR A 44 -11.68 11.29 22.14
C THR A 44 -10.16 11.04 22.00
N PRO A 45 -9.31 12.01 22.39
CA PRO A 45 -7.87 11.98 22.09
C PRO A 45 -7.13 10.72 22.58
N ASP A 46 -7.55 10.17 23.72
CA ASP A 46 -7.02 8.93 24.30
C ASP A 46 -7.32 7.71 23.42
N LYS A 47 -8.57 7.55 22.99
CA LYS A 47 -8.97 6.46 22.09
C LYS A 47 -8.37 6.63 20.70
N LEU A 48 -8.36 7.86 20.18
CA LEU A 48 -7.72 8.19 18.91
C LEU A 48 -6.25 7.76 18.92
N ALA A 49 -5.49 8.11 19.97
CA ALA A 49 -4.09 7.73 20.08
C ALA A 49 -3.90 6.21 19.99
N TRP A 50 -4.77 5.42 20.62
CA TRP A 50 -4.71 3.96 20.53
C TRP A 50 -5.01 3.45 19.11
N VAL A 51 -6.05 3.96 18.45
CA VAL A 51 -6.37 3.61 17.06
C VAL A 51 -5.18 3.91 16.14
N LEU A 52 -4.54 5.07 16.29
CA LEU A 52 -3.38 5.44 15.49
C LEU A 52 -2.18 4.51 15.78
N LEU A 53 -1.92 4.18 17.04
CA LEU A 53 -0.82 3.29 17.43
C LEU A 53 -1.03 1.87 16.91
N GLU A 54 -2.25 1.36 17.01
CA GLU A 54 -2.63 0.04 16.49
C GLU A 54 -2.42 -0.03 14.98
N MET A 55 -2.94 0.96 14.24
CA MET A 55 -2.77 1.02 12.79
C MET A 55 -1.31 1.15 12.38
N LEU A 56 -0.52 1.97 13.09
CA LEU A 56 0.93 2.09 12.84
C LEU A 56 1.67 0.79 13.13
N PHE A 57 1.25 0.02 14.14
CA PHE A 57 1.84 -1.28 14.44
C PHE A 57 1.57 -2.27 13.30
N TRP A 58 0.31 -2.44 12.92
CA TRP A 58 -0.08 -3.38 11.86
C TRP A 58 0.54 -3.01 10.52
N TYR A 59 0.38 -1.76 10.10
CA TYR A 59 0.96 -1.29 8.83
C TYR A 59 2.48 -1.22 8.87
N GLY A 60 3.10 -0.89 10.01
CA GLY A 60 4.54 -0.96 10.18
C GLY A 60 5.10 -2.37 10.00
N LEU A 61 4.38 -3.39 10.49
CA LEU A 61 4.75 -4.80 10.35
C LEU A 61 4.76 -5.25 8.89
N VAL A 62 3.64 -5.08 8.17
CA VAL A 62 3.53 -5.51 6.76
C VAL A 62 4.41 -4.68 5.82
N THR A 63 4.59 -3.40 6.14
CA THR A 63 5.53 -2.52 5.43
C THR A 63 6.96 -3.01 5.58
N SER A 64 7.33 -3.49 6.77
CA SER A 64 8.67 -4.03 7.00
C SER A 64 8.93 -5.27 6.15
N LEU A 65 7.94 -6.15 5.94
CA LEU A 65 8.04 -7.28 5.01
C LEU A 65 8.24 -6.81 3.57
N PHE A 66 7.44 -5.83 3.13
CA PHE A 66 7.57 -5.25 1.79
C PHE A 66 8.97 -4.65 1.55
N LEU A 67 9.42 -3.78 2.45
CA LEU A 67 10.72 -3.12 2.35
C LEU A 67 11.88 -4.13 2.45
N LEU A 68 11.73 -5.18 3.27
CA LEU A 68 12.68 -6.28 3.32
C LEU A 68 12.75 -7.00 1.97
N ALA A 69 11.61 -7.35 1.37
CA ALA A 69 11.58 -8.01 0.06
C ALA A 69 12.23 -7.12 -1.01
N VAL A 70 11.87 -5.85 -1.08
CA VAL A 70 12.43 -4.89 -2.04
C VAL A 70 13.94 -4.76 -1.90
N SER A 71 14.43 -4.62 -0.66
CA SER A 71 15.85 -4.46 -0.39
C SER A 71 16.65 -5.74 -0.61
N TYR A 72 16.20 -6.86 -0.03
CA TYR A 72 16.89 -8.15 -0.07
C TYR A 72 16.96 -8.71 -1.49
N TYR A 73 15.86 -8.63 -2.25
CA TYR A 73 15.77 -9.18 -3.60
C TYR A 73 16.20 -8.21 -4.71
N ARG A 74 16.75 -7.04 -4.33
CA ARG A 74 17.18 -5.98 -5.27
C ARG A 74 16.11 -5.61 -6.29
N VAL A 75 14.89 -5.40 -5.82
CA VAL A 75 13.76 -5.07 -6.70
C VAL A 75 14.00 -3.70 -7.35
N HIS A 76 13.97 -3.66 -8.69
CA HIS A 76 14.19 -2.42 -9.46
C HIS A 76 13.09 -2.19 -10.53
N THR A 77 12.61 -3.25 -11.18
CA THR A 77 11.61 -3.17 -12.25
C THR A 77 10.17 -3.17 -11.70
N ILE A 78 9.22 -2.65 -12.49
CA ILE A 78 7.80 -2.66 -12.11
C ILE A 78 7.29 -4.08 -11.83
N SER A 79 7.66 -5.07 -12.64
CA SER A 79 7.25 -6.45 -12.42
C SER A 79 7.79 -7.02 -11.10
N ALA A 80 9.03 -6.68 -10.72
CA ALA A 80 9.57 -7.10 -9.43
C ALA A 80 8.92 -6.34 -8.26
N ILE A 81 8.53 -5.07 -8.45
CA ILE A 81 7.76 -4.29 -7.45
C ILE A 81 6.39 -4.91 -7.27
N PHE A 82 5.71 -5.31 -8.36
CA PHE A 82 4.42 -5.98 -8.32
C PHE A 82 4.51 -7.26 -7.47
N LEU A 83 5.48 -8.13 -7.75
CA LEU A 83 5.67 -9.37 -6.99
C LEU A 83 6.02 -9.15 -5.51
N ALA A 84 6.85 -8.14 -5.20
CA ALA A 84 7.11 -7.76 -3.82
C ALA A 84 5.84 -7.21 -3.13
N GLY A 85 5.01 -6.49 -3.87
CA GLY A 85 3.71 -6.03 -3.42
C GLY A 85 2.72 -7.18 -3.16
N CYS A 86 2.80 -8.31 -3.90
CA CYS A 86 1.95 -9.47 -3.61
C CYS A 86 2.24 -10.03 -2.21
N ILE A 87 3.50 -10.05 -1.78
CA ILE A 87 3.89 -10.43 -0.41
C ILE A 87 3.25 -9.47 0.60
N TYR A 88 3.22 -8.18 0.30
CA TYR A 88 2.55 -7.17 1.12
C TYR A 88 1.04 -7.41 1.21
N GLY A 89 0.34 -7.55 0.08
CA GLY A 89 -1.10 -7.76 0.06
C GLY A 89 -1.54 -9.04 0.77
N TRP A 90 -0.81 -10.15 0.58
CA TRP A 90 -1.06 -11.37 1.37
C TRP A 90 -0.77 -11.20 2.86
N ALA A 91 0.15 -10.32 3.24
CA ALA A 91 0.44 -10.07 4.64
C ALA A 91 -0.66 -9.22 5.31
N VAL A 92 -1.21 -8.21 4.62
CA VAL A 92 -2.37 -7.45 5.10
C VAL A 92 -3.54 -8.39 5.37
N GLU A 93 -3.87 -9.20 4.37
CA GLU A 93 -5.10 -10.01 4.31
C GLU A 93 -4.93 -11.43 4.84
N GLY A 94 -3.73 -11.77 5.30
CA GLY A 94 -3.39 -13.07 5.86
C GLY A 94 -2.90 -13.01 7.30
N LEU A 95 -2.41 -11.85 7.77
CA LEU A 95 -1.90 -11.72 9.15
C LEU A 95 -2.90 -11.10 10.12
N PHE A 96 -3.80 -10.22 9.66
CA PHE A 96 -4.74 -9.56 10.58
C PHE A 96 -6.14 -9.33 10.01
N ILE A 97 -6.32 -9.13 8.70
CA ILE A 97 -7.65 -9.16 8.07
C ILE A 97 -7.86 -10.58 7.51
N PRO A 98 -8.97 -11.28 7.74
CA PRO A 98 -9.12 -12.68 7.35
C PRO A 98 -9.58 -12.93 5.89
N VAL A 99 -9.50 -11.96 4.97
CA VAL A 99 -10.02 -12.13 3.58
C VAL A 99 -9.30 -13.25 2.81
N LEU A 100 -8.02 -13.51 3.09
CA LEU A 100 -7.26 -14.61 2.48
C LEU A 100 -7.90 -15.99 2.75
N TYR A 101 -8.75 -16.09 3.77
CA TYR A 101 -9.35 -17.33 4.26
C TYR A 101 -10.76 -17.59 3.72
N GLU A 102 -11.42 -16.59 3.13
CA GLU A 102 -12.86 -16.65 2.85
C GLU A 102 -13.23 -17.35 1.53
N ASN A 103 -12.48 -17.12 0.44
CA ASN A 103 -12.85 -17.58 -0.90
C ASN A 103 -11.65 -18.14 -1.69
N ILE A 104 -11.03 -19.21 -1.19
CA ILE A 104 -9.86 -19.85 -1.82
C ILE A 104 -10.30 -20.58 -3.11
N PRO A 105 -9.62 -20.39 -4.27
CA PRO A 105 -8.34 -19.70 -4.45
C PRO A 105 -8.45 -18.24 -4.90
N ALA A 106 -9.66 -17.71 -5.12
CA ALA A 106 -9.84 -16.32 -5.57
C ALA A 106 -9.21 -15.32 -4.58
N SER A 107 -9.34 -15.57 -3.27
CA SER A 107 -8.70 -14.81 -2.19
C SER A 107 -7.16 -14.81 -2.25
N PHE A 108 -6.51 -15.65 -3.06
CA PHE A 108 -5.05 -15.56 -3.23
C PHE A 108 -4.66 -14.50 -4.26
N ILE A 109 -5.52 -14.24 -5.24
CA ILE A 109 -5.27 -13.31 -6.34
C ILE A 109 -5.90 -11.95 -6.03
N TRP A 110 -7.15 -11.92 -5.58
CA TRP A 110 -7.91 -10.68 -5.39
C TRP A 110 -7.23 -9.70 -4.42
N PRO A 111 -6.91 -10.08 -3.18
CA PRO A 111 -6.41 -9.12 -2.20
C PRO A 111 -4.98 -8.70 -2.55
N SER A 112 -4.16 -9.61 -3.09
CA SER A 112 -2.82 -9.25 -3.55
C SER A 112 -2.86 -8.29 -4.74
N ALA A 113 -3.76 -8.48 -5.71
CA ALA A 113 -3.88 -7.58 -6.85
C ALA A 113 -4.36 -6.17 -6.45
N GLY A 114 -5.41 -6.08 -5.63
CA GLY A 114 -5.96 -4.80 -5.18
C GLY A 114 -4.92 -3.95 -4.46
N HIS A 115 -4.30 -4.53 -3.42
CA HIS A 115 -3.26 -3.88 -2.63
C HIS A 115 -2.01 -3.52 -3.47
N VAL A 116 -1.62 -4.38 -4.43
CA VAL A 116 -0.47 -4.07 -5.30
C VAL A 116 -0.77 -2.87 -6.19
N LEU A 117 -1.93 -2.84 -6.85
CA LEU A 117 -2.25 -1.79 -7.81
C LEU A 117 -2.41 -0.43 -7.11
N VAL A 118 -3.17 -0.39 -6.02
CA VAL A 118 -3.51 0.86 -5.35
C VAL A 118 -2.44 1.26 -4.34
N ASP A 119 -2.05 0.38 -3.43
CA ASP A 119 -1.18 0.79 -2.32
C ASP A 119 0.28 0.84 -2.76
N VAL A 120 0.73 -0.17 -3.51
CA VAL A 120 2.13 -0.30 -3.91
C VAL A 120 2.45 0.49 -5.18
N LEU A 121 1.71 0.28 -6.26
CA LEU A 121 2.04 0.90 -7.55
C LEU A 121 1.56 2.35 -7.63
N LEU A 122 0.33 2.65 -7.25
CA LEU A 122 -0.18 4.02 -7.23
C LEU A 122 0.38 4.79 -6.02
N GLY A 123 0.05 4.34 -4.81
CA GLY A 123 0.30 5.08 -3.57
C GLY A 123 1.77 5.22 -3.21
N TRP A 124 2.49 4.10 -3.19
CA TRP A 124 3.90 4.07 -2.83
C TRP A 124 4.82 4.41 -4.00
N TYR A 125 4.65 3.83 -5.18
CA TYR A 125 5.60 4.00 -6.27
C TYR A 125 5.35 5.24 -7.13
N LEU A 126 4.19 5.33 -7.80
CA LEU A 126 3.91 6.32 -8.83
C LEU A 126 3.91 7.74 -8.27
N ILE A 127 3.19 7.97 -7.16
CA ILE A 127 3.13 9.29 -6.52
C ILE A 127 4.54 9.77 -6.16
N ARG A 128 5.35 8.90 -5.54
CA ARG A 128 6.73 9.23 -5.16
C ARG A 128 7.61 9.54 -6.37
N VAL A 129 7.44 8.81 -7.48
CA VAL A 129 8.14 9.11 -8.75
C VAL A 129 7.73 10.47 -9.30
N LEU A 130 6.44 10.79 -9.31
CA LEU A 130 5.93 12.07 -9.84
C LEU A 130 6.38 13.26 -9.01
N LEU A 131 6.33 13.17 -7.68
CA LEU A 131 6.82 14.23 -6.77
C LEU A 131 8.29 14.59 -7.02
N ARG A 132 9.11 13.60 -7.38
CA ARG A 132 10.56 13.78 -7.66
C ARG A 132 10.84 14.50 -8.97
N LYS A 133 9.88 14.51 -9.89
CA LYS A 133 9.98 15.34 -11.11
C LYS A 133 9.94 16.84 -10.77
N ASN A 134 9.55 17.22 -9.55
CA ASN A 134 9.45 18.61 -9.08
C ASN A 134 8.67 19.51 -10.04
N ASN A 135 7.69 18.94 -10.74
CA ASN A 135 6.84 19.63 -11.69
C ASN A 135 5.50 19.96 -11.01
N THR A 136 5.30 21.23 -10.67
CA THR A 136 4.11 21.71 -9.95
C THR A 136 2.81 21.32 -10.66
N LEU A 137 2.71 21.54 -11.98
CA LEU A 137 1.48 21.23 -12.72
C LEU A 137 1.18 19.74 -12.67
N LEU A 138 2.20 18.90 -12.88
CA LEU A 138 2.04 17.45 -12.84
C LEU A 138 1.58 16.95 -11.46
N THR A 139 2.15 17.51 -10.38
CA THR A 139 1.75 17.16 -9.02
C THR A 139 0.33 17.60 -8.69
N ILE A 140 -0.07 18.82 -9.10
CA ILE A 140 -1.44 19.32 -8.90
C ILE A 140 -2.43 18.46 -9.69
N VAL A 141 -2.15 18.17 -10.97
CA VAL A 141 -3.04 17.33 -11.80
C VAL A 141 -3.19 15.94 -11.18
N MET A 142 -2.09 15.32 -10.74
CA MET A 142 -2.14 14.02 -10.08
C MET A 142 -2.94 14.06 -8.77
N ALA A 143 -2.73 15.07 -7.93
CA ALA A 143 -3.47 15.23 -6.67
C ALA A 143 -4.97 15.45 -6.91
N VAL A 144 -5.33 16.29 -7.89
CA VAL A 144 -6.73 16.51 -8.29
C VAL A 144 -7.35 15.22 -8.81
N LEU A 145 -6.70 14.51 -9.73
CA LEU A 145 -7.24 13.24 -10.25
C LEU A 145 -7.41 12.19 -9.15
N LEU A 146 -6.46 12.13 -8.21
CA LEU A 146 -6.53 11.22 -7.07
C LEU A 146 -7.71 11.57 -6.15
N GLY A 147 -7.94 12.85 -5.89
CA GLY A 147 -9.05 13.30 -5.06
C GLY A 147 -10.41 13.10 -5.73
N LEU A 148 -10.53 13.42 -7.04
CA LEU A 148 -11.73 13.10 -7.82
C LEU A 148 -12.06 11.60 -7.76
N ALA A 149 -11.06 10.74 -7.95
CA ALA A 149 -11.23 9.29 -7.87
C ALA A 149 -11.63 8.85 -6.45
N TRP A 150 -11.00 9.40 -5.41
CA TRP A 150 -11.31 9.06 -4.02
C TRP A 150 -12.71 9.49 -3.60
N GLY A 151 -13.10 10.74 -3.86
CA GLY A 151 -14.43 11.24 -3.53
C GLY A 151 -15.51 10.47 -4.29
N ALA A 152 -15.25 10.09 -5.54
CA ALA A 152 -16.12 9.21 -6.31
C ALA A 152 -16.27 7.83 -5.65
N TRP A 153 -15.13 7.19 -5.39
CA TRP A 153 -15.05 5.85 -4.81
C TRP A 153 -15.70 5.76 -3.43
N ALA A 154 -15.48 6.75 -2.57
CA ALA A 154 -15.95 6.77 -1.20
C ALA A 154 -17.49 6.76 -1.07
N THR A 155 -18.22 7.05 -2.14
CA THR A 155 -19.70 6.95 -2.15
C THR A 155 -20.21 5.53 -2.38
N TRP A 156 -19.33 4.60 -2.75
CA TRP A 156 -19.66 3.18 -2.92
C TRP A 156 -19.44 2.44 -1.60
N PHE A 157 -20.49 2.39 -0.79
CA PHE A 157 -20.49 1.59 0.43
C PHE A 157 -20.63 0.10 0.12
N TRP A 158 -19.81 -0.71 0.79
CA TRP A 158 -19.81 -2.17 0.70
C TRP A 158 -20.86 -2.79 1.64
N ILE A 159 -21.28 -2.07 2.68
CA ILE A 159 -22.33 -2.57 3.57
C ILE A 159 -23.72 -2.45 2.96
N GLY A 160 -24.59 -3.41 3.31
CA GLY A 160 -25.94 -3.57 2.79
C GLY A 160 -26.84 -2.35 3.01
N GLU A 161 -27.98 -2.35 2.32
CA GLU A 161 -28.98 -1.29 2.43
C GLU A 161 -29.44 -1.10 3.89
N GLY A 162 -29.34 0.12 4.42
CA GLY A 162 -29.83 0.50 5.75
C GLY A 162 -28.76 0.76 6.81
N GLU A 163 -27.48 0.54 6.49
CA GLU A 163 -26.38 0.85 7.42
C GLU A 163 -25.91 2.31 7.37
N ARG A 164 -25.25 2.75 8.45
CA ARG A 164 -24.74 4.11 8.61
C ARG A 164 -23.82 4.45 7.43
N ARG A 165 -24.07 5.59 6.81
CA ARG A 165 -23.18 6.17 5.80
C ARG A 165 -22.35 7.28 6.44
N ILE A 166 -21.13 7.47 5.93
CA ILE A 166 -20.33 8.65 6.26
C ILE A 166 -21.03 9.86 5.63
N THR A 167 -21.48 10.82 6.43
CA THR A 167 -22.07 12.07 5.93
C THR A 167 -21.02 12.97 5.27
N PRO A 168 -21.38 13.94 4.40
CA PRO A 168 -20.41 14.86 3.81
C PRO A 168 -19.53 15.60 4.83
N ASP A 169 -20.11 15.98 5.98
CA ASP A 169 -19.37 16.60 7.08
C ASP A 169 -18.36 15.64 7.72
N GLU A 170 -18.78 14.40 8.03
CA GLU A 170 -17.88 13.37 8.55
C GLU A 170 -16.77 13.05 7.54
N PHE A 171 -17.10 12.94 6.25
CA PHE A 171 -16.13 12.69 5.18
C PHE A 171 -15.13 13.83 5.06
N THR A 172 -15.57 15.08 5.24
CA THR A 172 -14.68 16.25 5.26
C THR A 172 -13.61 16.13 6.33
N VAL A 173 -14.01 15.86 7.57
CA VAL A 173 -13.06 15.72 8.68
C VAL A 173 -12.16 14.50 8.47
N PHE A 174 -12.74 13.38 8.05
CA PHE A 174 -12.03 12.14 7.72
C PHE A 174 -10.97 12.36 6.63
N ALA A 175 -11.33 12.96 5.51
CA ALA A 175 -10.45 13.16 4.36
C ALA A 175 -9.29 14.10 4.70
N LEU A 176 -9.56 15.19 5.42
CA LEU A 176 -8.52 16.12 5.88
C LEU A 176 -7.54 15.44 6.84
N PHE A 177 -8.06 14.74 7.86
CA PHE A 177 -7.23 14.11 8.88
C PHE A 177 -6.35 12.99 8.29
N THR A 178 -6.93 12.10 7.50
CA THR A 178 -6.20 10.97 6.89
C THR A 178 -5.21 11.45 5.83
N SER A 179 -5.50 12.54 5.12
CA SER A 179 -4.53 13.16 4.21
C SER A 179 -3.32 13.74 4.94
N VAL A 180 -3.49 14.29 6.15
CA VAL A 180 -2.34 14.75 6.97
C VAL A 180 -1.43 13.57 7.32
N ILE A 181 -2.00 12.43 7.71
CA ILE A 181 -1.24 11.19 7.98
C ILE A 181 -0.45 10.78 6.73
N TRP A 182 -1.13 10.68 5.59
CA TRP A 182 -0.51 10.26 4.33
C TRP A 182 0.60 11.19 3.85
N ILE A 183 0.34 12.50 3.82
CA ILE A 183 1.32 13.50 3.36
C ILE A 183 2.53 13.52 4.29
N SER A 184 2.30 13.45 5.61
CA SER A 184 3.38 13.37 6.61
C SER A 184 4.19 12.08 6.45
N GLY A 185 3.51 10.95 6.22
CA GLY A 185 4.13 9.67 5.93
C GLY A 185 5.00 9.68 4.67
N THR A 186 4.49 10.29 3.60
CA THR A 186 5.22 10.47 2.33
C THR A 186 6.47 11.33 2.52
N GLY A 187 6.34 12.45 3.23
CA GLY A 187 7.48 13.29 3.60
C GLY A 187 8.51 12.53 4.45
N LEU A 188 8.05 11.82 5.48
CA LEU A 188 8.92 11.05 6.37
C LEU A 188 9.65 9.92 5.62
N ALA A 189 8.95 9.17 4.77
CA ALA A 189 9.53 8.12 3.94
C ALA A 189 10.61 8.68 3.00
N ASP A 190 10.37 9.84 2.37
CA ASP A 190 11.33 10.45 1.46
C ASP A 190 12.55 11.00 2.19
N ARG A 191 12.39 11.58 3.39
CA ARG A 191 13.49 12.12 4.18
C ARG A 191 14.31 11.05 4.90
N ALA A 192 13.66 10.02 5.43
CA ALA A 192 14.33 8.90 6.10
C ALA A 192 14.97 7.94 5.09
N GLY A 193 14.39 7.79 3.90
CA GLY A 193 14.85 6.88 2.84
C GLY A 193 16.11 7.30 2.07
N ARG A 194 16.84 8.31 2.55
CA ARG A 194 18.12 8.75 1.95
C ARG A 194 19.20 7.68 2.03
N LEU A 195 19.06 6.77 2.99
CA LEU A 195 19.95 5.64 3.16
C LEU A 195 19.19 4.37 2.73
N ALA A 196 19.95 3.36 2.30
CA ALA A 196 19.39 2.13 1.78
C ALA A 196 18.91 1.22 2.92
N PHE A 197 17.58 1.05 3.05
CA PHE A 197 16.96 0.17 4.06
C PHE A 197 17.67 -1.19 4.16
N ARG A 198 18.43 -1.38 5.24
CA ARG A 198 19.24 -2.59 5.48
C ARG A 198 18.95 -3.13 6.88
N PRO A 199 17.91 -3.97 7.04
CA PRO A 199 17.62 -4.56 8.32
C PRO A 199 18.75 -5.52 8.74
N THR A 200 19.04 -5.52 10.04
CA THR A 200 19.95 -6.45 10.70
C THR A 200 19.36 -7.86 10.71
N ARG A 201 20.21 -8.88 10.93
CA ARG A 201 19.73 -10.27 11.04
C ARG A 201 18.73 -10.45 12.18
N ALA A 202 18.91 -9.77 13.30
CA ALA A 202 17.98 -9.81 14.43
C ALA A 202 16.62 -9.23 14.05
N GLU A 203 16.59 -8.05 13.41
CA GLU A 203 15.34 -7.44 12.91
C GLU A 203 14.62 -8.36 11.93
N ILE A 204 15.34 -9.02 11.02
CA ILE A 204 14.75 -9.99 10.07
C ILE A 204 14.15 -11.19 10.82
N VAL A 205 14.90 -11.80 11.75
CA VAL A 205 14.41 -12.98 12.50
C VAL A 205 13.17 -12.62 13.29
N ILE A 206 13.20 -11.50 14.03
CA ILE A 206 12.05 -11.04 14.83
C ILE A 206 10.82 -10.81 13.93
N LEU A 207 11.00 -10.10 12.82
CA LEU A 207 9.93 -9.82 11.86
C LEU A 207 9.31 -11.10 11.31
N LEU A 208 10.14 -12.01 10.78
CA LEU A 208 9.66 -13.25 10.18
C LEU A 208 9.03 -14.18 11.21
N THR A 209 9.57 -14.27 12.44
CA THR A 209 8.96 -15.04 13.52
C THR A 209 7.61 -14.47 13.91
N LEU A 210 7.48 -13.15 14.08
CA LEU A 210 6.21 -12.52 14.42
C LEU A 210 5.16 -12.77 13.34
N CYS A 211 5.50 -12.57 12.06
CA CYS A 211 4.59 -12.84 10.95
C CYS A 211 4.20 -14.33 10.86
N ALA A 212 5.15 -15.25 11.10
CA ALA A 212 4.86 -16.68 11.10
C ALA A 212 3.91 -17.08 12.24
N LEU A 213 4.11 -16.53 13.45
CA LEU A 213 3.24 -16.79 14.59
C LEU A 213 1.83 -16.23 14.37
N LEU A 214 1.70 -15.01 13.83
CA LEU A 214 0.42 -14.42 13.48
C LEU A 214 -0.30 -15.22 12.39
N PHE A 215 0.42 -15.58 11.32
CA PHE A 215 -0.15 -16.41 10.26
C PHE A 215 -0.62 -17.78 10.79
N ALA A 216 0.17 -18.42 11.65
CA ALA A 216 -0.23 -19.68 12.29
C ALA A 216 -1.48 -19.48 13.13
N TYR A 217 -1.51 -18.44 13.98
CA TYR A 217 -2.68 -18.11 14.79
C TYR A 217 -3.94 -17.93 13.95
N MET A 218 -3.89 -17.08 12.90
CA MET A 218 -5.02 -16.84 12.01
C MET A 218 -5.45 -18.11 11.25
N THR A 219 -4.48 -18.94 10.85
CA THR A 219 -4.74 -20.23 10.18
C THR A 219 -5.45 -21.23 11.06
N PHE A 220 -5.11 -21.29 12.34
CA PHE A 220 -5.83 -22.14 13.30
C PHE A 220 -7.19 -21.54 13.70
N ALA A 221 -7.30 -20.22 13.77
CA ALA A 221 -8.51 -19.53 14.22
C ALA A 221 -9.60 -19.46 13.14
N VAL A 222 -9.23 -19.23 11.88
CA VAL A 222 -10.17 -18.93 10.78
C VAL A 222 -10.29 -20.10 9.81
N GLY A 223 -9.18 -20.69 9.36
CA GLY A 223 -9.25 -21.82 8.44
C GLY A 223 -7.90 -22.32 7.94
N PHE A 224 -7.71 -23.64 7.95
CA PHE A 224 -6.44 -24.28 7.61
C PHE A 224 -6.10 -24.25 6.11
N LEU A 225 -7.09 -24.05 5.23
CA LEU A 225 -6.87 -24.05 3.78
C LEU A 225 -5.97 -22.90 3.30
N SER A 226 -5.81 -21.84 4.08
CA SER A 226 -4.88 -20.73 3.77
C SER A 226 -3.43 -21.19 3.62
N VAL A 227 -3.03 -22.34 4.20
CA VAL A 227 -1.68 -22.92 4.05
C VAL A 227 -1.32 -23.14 2.57
N LEU A 228 -2.32 -23.29 1.70
CA LEU A 228 -2.14 -23.38 0.25
C LEU A 228 -1.57 -22.09 -0.38
N ILE A 229 -1.49 -20.98 0.35
CA ILE A 229 -0.76 -19.78 -0.07
C ILE A 229 0.76 -20.00 -0.06
N LEU A 230 1.28 -20.88 0.80
CA LEU A 230 2.73 -21.06 1.00
C LEU A 230 3.46 -21.50 -0.27
N PRO A 231 2.95 -22.46 -1.10
CA PRO A 231 3.54 -22.76 -2.39
C PRO A 231 3.60 -21.55 -3.34
N LEU A 232 2.52 -20.75 -3.39
CA LEU A 232 2.46 -19.56 -4.25
C LEU A 232 3.43 -18.47 -3.77
N ALA A 233 3.49 -18.23 -2.46
CA ALA A 233 4.45 -17.34 -1.84
C ALA A 233 5.90 -17.82 -2.05
N GLY A 234 6.13 -19.13 -1.98
CA GLY A 234 7.41 -19.75 -2.31
C GLY A 234 7.83 -19.51 -3.76
N LEU A 235 6.89 -19.63 -4.70
CA LEU A 235 7.12 -19.35 -6.13
C LEU A 235 7.47 -17.88 -6.38
N VAL A 236 6.75 -16.95 -5.75
CA VAL A 236 7.05 -15.51 -5.81
C VAL A 236 8.42 -15.20 -5.22
N GLN A 237 8.73 -15.74 -4.05
CA GLN A 237 10.04 -15.58 -3.43
C GLN A 237 11.17 -16.17 -4.27
N TYR A 238 10.94 -17.31 -4.93
CA TYR A 238 11.89 -17.89 -5.87
C TYR A 238 12.13 -17.00 -7.09
N ALA A 239 11.08 -16.43 -7.68
CA ALA A 239 11.19 -15.47 -8.76
C ALA A 239 12.00 -14.22 -8.34
N LEU A 240 11.70 -13.66 -7.16
CA LEU A 240 12.45 -12.53 -6.61
C LEU A 240 13.90 -12.90 -6.24
N TYR A 241 14.15 -14.12 -5.78
CA TYR A 241 15.50 -14.63 -5.55
C TYR A 241 16.30 -14.71 -6.85
N ARG A 242 15.66 -15.16 -7.93
CA ARG A 242 16.24 -15.11 -9.28
C ARG A 242 16.53 -13.67 -9.71
N ASN A 243 15.58 -12.75 -9.52
CA ASN A 243 15.77 -11.32 -9.79
C ASN A 243 17.05 -10.80 -9.13
N ARG A 244 17.24 -11.10 -7.84
CA ARG A 244 18.41 -10.66 -7.08
C ARG A 244 19.75 -11.07 -7.70
N LYS A 245 19.81 -12.27 -8.30
CA LYS A 245 21.04 -12.80 -8.94
C LYS A 245 21.34 -12.13 -10.27
N MET A 246 20.31 -11.69 -10.98
CA MET A 246 20.43 -11.15 -12.34
C MET A 246 20.52 -9.63 -12.34
N GLU A 247 19.79 -8.96 -11.45
CA GLU A 247 19.73 -7.50 -11.36
C GLU A 247 21.05 -6.91 -10.87
N GLN A 248 21.65 -6.10 -11.73
CA GLN A 248 22.90 -5.39 -11.47
C GLN A 248 22.67 -3.96 -10.97
N ARG A 249 21.49 -3.40 -11.23
CA ARG A 249 21.13 -2.04 -10.79
C ARG A 249 20.89 -2.00 -9.29
N GLU A 250 20.95 -0.80 -8.73
CA GLU A 250 20.54 -0.58 -7.36
C GLU A 250 19.03 -0.80 -7.18
N ASN A 251 18.60 -1.21 -5.98
CA ASN A 251 17.18 -1.38 -5.72
C ASN A 251 16.41 -0.05 -5.83
N ILE A 252 15.09 -0.16 -6.04
CA ILE A 252 14.23 0.99 -6.28
C ILE A 252 14.19 1.96 -5.10
N ILE A 253 14.41 1.49 -3.86
CA ILE A 253 14.50 2.35 -2.66
C ILE A 253 15.64 3.36 -2.82
N ARG A 254 16.82 2.93 -3.30
CA ARG A 254 17.94 3.85 -3.57
C ARG A 254 17.64 4.82 -4.69
N LYS A 255 17.02 4.34 -5.78
CA LYS A 255 16.62 5.19 -6.91
C LYS A 255 15.61 6.27 -6.46
N LEU A 256 14.65 5.92 -5.61
CA LEU A 256 13.74 6.88 -4.98
C LEU A 256 14.48 7.76 -3.94
N GLY A 257 15.52 7.27 -3.27
CA GLY A 257 16.30 8.08 -2.32
C GLY A 257 17.20 9.15 -2.99
N ALA A 258 17.58 8.94 -4.25
CA ALA A 258 18.59 9.74 -4.96
C ALA A 258 18.19 11.20 -5.20
N VAL A 259 16.91 11.44 -5.52
CA VAL A 259 16.35 12.79 -5.74
C VAL A 259 15.23 13.02 -4.74
N GLN A 260 15.27 14.16 -4.07
CA GLN A 260 14.31 14.54 -3.03
C GLN A 260 13.28 15.52 -3.62
N PRO A 261 11.97 15.30 -3.40
CA PRO A 261 10.97 16.31 -3.74
C PRO A 261 11.15 17.58 -2.91
N GLY A 262 10.95 18.74 -3.54
CA GLY A 262 10.84 20.03 -2.86
C GLY A 262 9.68 20.05 -1.87
N TRP A 263 9.77 20.84 -0.81
CA TRP A 263 8.74 20.91 0.23
C TRP A 263 7.36 21.33 -0.31
N SER A 264 7.33 22.18 -1.34
CA SER A 264 6.10 22.60 -2.02
C SER A 264 5.34 21.43 -2.65
N GLN A 265 6.05 20.37 -3.10
CA GLN A 265 5.43 19.21 -3.74
C GLN A 265 4.49 18.48 -2.78
N TYR A 266 4.85 18.36 -1.50
CA TYR A 266 3.95 17.80 -0.48
C TYR A 266 2.77 18.71 -0.18
N GLY A 267 2.96 20.04 -0.21
CA GLY A 267 1.88 21.00 -0.05
C GLY A 267 0.82 20.90 -1.15
N TYR A 268 1.23 20.63 -2.39
CA TYR A 268 0.29 20.40 -3.50
C TYR A 268 -0.54 19.12 -3.36
N LEU A 269 -0.14 18.15 -2.52
CA LEU A 269 -0.97 16.98 -2.23
C LEU A 269 -2.24 17.34 -1.46
N LEU A 270 -2.34 18.54 -0.87
CA LEU A 270 -3.57 19.03 -0.24
C LEU A 270 -4.72 19.25 -1.25
N PHE A 271 -4.44 19.30 -2.56
CA PHE A 271 -5.49 19.29 -3.56
C PHE A 271 -6.27 17.97 -3.58
N THR A 272 -5.68 16.86 -3.12
CA THR A 272 -6.34 15.55 -3.02
C THR A 272 -7.56 15.60 -2.08
N PRO A 273 -7.46 15.92 -0.78
CA PRO A 273 -8.63 16.00 0.09
C PRO A 273 -9.61 17.07 -0.35
N VAL A 274 -9.16 18.24 -0.82
CA VAL A 274 -10.06 19.31 -1.29
C VAL A 274 -10.96 18.82 -2.42
N THR A 275 -10.39 18.17 -3.43
CA THR A 275 -11.17 17.67 -4.57
C THR A 275 -11.98 16.44 -4.22
N ALA A 276 -11.50 15.58 -3.31
CA ALA A 276 -12.28 14.46 -2.79
C ALA A 276 -13.53 14.93 -2.06
N ILE A 277 -13.42 15.93 -1.18
CA ILE A 277 -14.56 16.52 -0.44
C ILE A 277 -15.61 17.07 -1.39
N LEU A 278 -15.18 17.90 -2.35
CA LEU A 278 -16.11 18.49 -3.33
C LEU A 278 -16.79 17.42 -4.18
N THR A 279 -16.06 16.37 -4.57
CA THR A 279 -16.61 15.29 -5.38
C THR A 279 -17.59 14.44 -4.58
N TYR A 280 -17.23 14.12 -3.34
CA TYR A 280 -18.06 13.34 -2.42
C TYR A 280 -19.40 14.03 -2.17
N ASP A 281 -19.36 15.31 -1.78
CA ASP A 281 -20.54 16.12 -1.51
C ASP A 281 -21.46 16.21 -2.74
N LEU A 282 -20.89 16.45 -3.93
CA LEU A 282 -21.64 16.57 -5.18
C LEU A 282 -22.42 15.30 -5.56
N ILE A 283 -21.87 14.12 -5.25
CA ILE A 283 -22.46 12.85 -5.71
C ILE A 283 -23.10 12.03 -4.58
N PHE A 284 -22.99 12.46 -3.32
CA PHE A 284 -23.52 11.77 -2.15
C PHE A 284 -25.01 11.41 -2.30
N ASP A 285 -25.81 12.37 -2.75
CA ASP A 285 -27.26 12.21 -2.93
C ASP A 285 -27.65 11.45 -4.21
N VAL A 286 -26.74 11.32 -5.17
CA VAL A 286 -27.04 10.68 -6.46
C VAL A 286 -27.31 9.19 -6.27
N GLN A 287 -26.88 8.59 -5.15
CA GLN A 287 -27.13 7.19 -4.78
C GLN A 287 -27.05 6.24 -5.97
N ALA A 288 -26.06 6.46 -6.85
CA ALA A 288 -25.85 5.55 -7.95
C ALA A 288 -25.40 4.24 -7.32
N VAL A 289 -26.35 3.33 -7.08
CA VAL A 289 -26.11 1.91 -6.85
C VAL A 289 -25.49 1.42 -8.14
N SER A 290 -24.20 1.68 -8.28
CA SER A 290 -23.61 1.74 -9.59
C SER A 290 -23.35 0.31 -10.04
N PRO A 291 -23.85 -0.13 -11.22
CA PRO A 291 -23.42 -1.38 -11.84
C PRO A 291 -21.90 -1.42 -12.06
N VAL A 292 -21.22 -0.27 -11.89
CA VAL A 292 -19.76 -0.16 -11.90
C VAL A 292 -19.11 -0.96 -10.77
N LYS A 293 -19.71 -1.11 -9.57
CA LYS A 293 -19.08 -1.93 -8.50
C LYS A 293 -18.94 -3.39 -8.92
N ASP A 294 -20.01 -3.91 -9.54
CA ASP A 294 -20.11 -5.30 -10.00
C ASP A 294 -19.22 -5.56 -11.22
N LEU A 295 -18.74 -4.50 -11.88
CA LEU A 295 -17.79 -4.57 -12.99
C LEU A 295 -16.34 -4.32 -12.55
N VAL A 296 -16.11 -3.40 -11.61
CA VAL A 296 -14.77 -3.00 -11.19
C VAL A 296 -14.06 -4.13 -10.45
N VAL A 297 -14.76 -4.82 -9.54
CA VAL A 297 -14.14 -5.93 -8.79
C VAL A 297 -13.70 -7.06 -9.74
N PRO A 298 -14.56 -7.62 -10.62
CA PRO A 298 -14.12 -8.61 -11.59
C PRO A 298 -13.05 -8.10 -12.55
N ALA A 299 -13.13 -6.85 -13.01
CA ALA A 299 -12.12 -6.27 -13.89
C ALA A 299 -10.74 -6.17 -13.22
N LEU A 300 -10.70 -5.68 -11.97
CA LEU A 300 -9.47 -5.64 -11.17
C LEU A 300 -8.96 -7.04 -10.85
N PHE A 301 -9.83 -8.01 -10.62
CA PHE A 301 -9.45 -9.41 -10.41
C PHE A 301 -8.78 -10.00 -11.65
N LEU A 302 -9.40 -9.85 -12.82
CA LEU A 302 -8.87 -10.36 -14.09
C LEU A 302 -7.57 -9.66 -14.49
N ALA A 303 -7.53 -8.33 -14.39
CA ALA A 303 -6.33 -7.54 -14.66
C ALA A 303 -5.21 -7.90 -13.69
N GLY A 304 -5.52 -8.01 -12.40
CA GLY A 304 -4.62 -8.40 -11.33
C GLY A 304 -4.03 -9.79 -11.52
N GLY A 305 -4.87 -10.79 -11.80
CA GLY A 305 -4.43 -12.15 -12.08
C GLY A 305 -3.57 -12.23 -13.35
N GLY A 306 -3.98 -11.57 -14.43
CA GLY A 306 -3.19 -11.49 -15.66
C GLY A 306 -1.82 -10.84 -15.44
N LEU A 307 -1.80 -9.71 -14.73
CA LEU A 307 -0.57 -9.01 -14.37
C LEU A 307 0.32 -9.84 -13.44
N PHE A 308 -0.26 -10.61 -12.51
CA PHE A 308 0.49 -11.51 -11.64
C PHE A 308 1.28 -12.53 -12.46
N PHE A 309 0.62 -13.27 -13.35
CA PHE A 309 1.30 -14.26 -14.19
C PHE A 309 2.31 -13.63 -15.15
N TYR A 310 1.96 -12.49 -15.74
CA TYR A 310 2.88 -11.73 -16.59
C TYR A 310 4.14 -11.29 -15.83
N CYS A 311 3.98 -10.67 -14.67
CA CYS A 311 5.10 -10.22 -13.85
C CYS A 311 5.95 -11.38 -13.34
N LEU A 312 5.30 -12.48 -12.94
CA LEU A 312 5.98 -13.70 -12.54
C LEU A 312 6.85 -14.25 -13.68
N TYR A 313 6.30 -14.33 -14.89
CA TYR A 313 7.05 -14.75 -16.08
C TYR A 313 8.22 -13.81 -16.39
N GLN A 314 7.98 -12.49 -16.43
CA GLN A 314 9.03 -11.49 -16.72
C GLN A 314 10.19 -11.55 -15.73
N VAL A 315 9.90 -11.74 -14.44
CA VAL A 315 10.92 -11.81 -13.39
C VAL A 315 11.67 -13.14 -13.41
N MET A 316 10.98 -14.26 -13.70
CA MET A 316 11.62 -15.58 -13.80
C MET A 316 12.43 -15.76 -15.08
N PHE A 317 12.00 -15.17 -16.20
CA PHE A 317 12.61 -15.34 -17.51
C PHE A 317 12.87 -13.96 -18.13
N PRO A 318 13.78 -13.15 -17.56
CA PRO A 318 14.08 -11.85 -18.12
C PRO A 318 14.63 -12.05 -19.52
N THR A 319 14.04 -11.36 -20.49
CA THR A 319 14.62 -11.25 -21.81
C THR A 319 15.99 -10.58 -21.67
N PRO A 320 17.07 -11.16 -22.23
CA PRO A 320 18.36 -10.47 -22.30
C PRO A 320 18.10 -9.09 -22.89
N ASN A 321 18.41 -8.03 -22.14
CA ASN A 321 18.10 -6.67 -22.57
C ASN A 321 18.68 -6.46 -23.97
N ASN A 322 17.83 -6.13 -24.94
CA ASN A 322 18.25 -5.17 -25.96
C ASN A 322 18.53 -3.89 -25.19
N GLU A 323 19.79 -3.49 -25.14
CA GLU A 323 20.25 -2.24 -24.58
C GLU A 323 19.54 -1.06 -25.29
N SER A 324 18.36 -0.65 -24.84
CA SER A 324 17.71 0.53 -25.42
C SER A 324 16.78 1.26 -24.45
N VAL A 325 17.31 2.39 -23.99
CA VAL A 325 16.66 3.68 -23.66
C VAL A 325 15.87 3.74 -22.34
N ASP A 326 16.51 4.41 -21.36
CA ASP A 326 15.95 4.86 -20.07
C ASP A 326 14.76 5.83 -20.21
#